data_AF-B6K6W3-F1
#
_entry.id   AF-B6K6W3-F1
#
_cell.length_a   1.000
_cell.length_b   1.000
_cell.length_c   1.000
_cell.angle_alpha   90.00
_cell.angle_beta   90.00
_cell.angle_gamma   90.00
#
_symmetry.space_group_name_H-M   'P 1'
#
loop_
_entity.id
_entity.type
_entity.pdbx_description
1 polymer ?
#
loop_
_entity_poly.entity_id
_entity_poly.type
_entity_poly.pdbx_seq_one_letter_code
_entity_poly.pdbx_strand_id
1 'polypeptide(L)'
;MEGSLSDLLRLLQSTSNAAAPSIQPPVPVNTGPSLAAVPLRQAPQAPRPAAALTPLPDVTKINTYPAALRYIFALYCQYPHVLQRVKSLKTAQEKMERDWYMKRHRLLQKFKSQDELNAILKPFTGAATSNNSNAQVTGSKERSGIRVDPSTPSNVSGLTPEQEQELLDFDKNVVNAFDSLHHEQLEELSRLRIPMFLSTSEDSENEERKKVLQLLQDLLGD
;
A
#
# COMPACT_ATOMS: atom_id res chain seq x y z
N MET A 1 19.74 -0.58 5.18
CA MET A 1 18.35 -0.50 5.67
C MET A 1 17.52 -0.10 4.47
N GLU A 2 17.04 -1.09 3.73
CA GLU A 2 16.27 -0.89 2.50
C GLU A 2 14.88 -0.43 2.89
N GLY A 3 14.57 0.85 2.62
CA GLY A 3 13.21 1.34 2.68
C GLY A 3 12.46 0.78 1.48
N SER A 4 11.93 -0.43 1.62
CA SER A 4 11.26 -1.14 0.54
C SER A 4 10.07 -0.33 0.03
N LEU A 5 9.88 -0.26 -1.28
CA LEU A 5 8.72 0.38 -1.91
C LEU A 5 7.40 -0.22 -1.37
N SER A 6 7.43 -1.44 -0.83
CA SER A 6 6.32 -2.04 -0.07
C SER A 6 5.92 -1.19 1.13
N ASP A 7 6.88 -0.76 1.95
CA ASP A 7 6.61 0.10 3.11
C ASP A 7 6.06 1.45 2.65
N LEU A 8 6.48 1.88 1.46
CA LEU A 8 6.04 3.10 0.82
C LEU A 8 4.61 3.03 0.29
N LEU A 9 4.28 1.99 -0.49
CA LEU A 9 2.93 1.73 -0.99
C LEU A 9 1.97 1.37 0.16
N ARG A 10 2.47 0.71 1.21
CA ARG A 10 1.70 0.38 2.42
C ARG A 10 1.47 1.60 3.32
N LEU A 11 2.43 2.52 3.40
CA LEU A 11 2.24 3.83 4.04
C LEU A 11 1.20 4.66 3.28
N LEU A 12 1.20 4.58 1.94
CA LEU A 12 0.21 5.22 1.06
C LEU A 12 -1.21 4.64 1.22
N GLN A 13 -1.37 3.35 1.51
CA GLN A 13 -2.68 2.77 1.84
C GLN A 13 -3.15 3.15 3.26
N SER A 14 -2.24 3.41 4.19
CA SER A 14 -2.57 3.70 5.60
C SER A 14 -3.07 5.12 5.84
N THR A 15 -2.74 6.08 4.97
CA THR A 15 -3.20 7.48 5.07
C THR A 15 -4.61 7.70 4.52
N SER A 16 -5.14 6.75 3.74
CA SER A 16 -6.45 6.85 3.10
C SER A 16 -7.65 6.75 4.05
N ASN A 17 -7.42 6.49 5.35
CA ASN A 17 -8.48 6.40 6.37
C ASN A 17 -8.56 7.60 7.33
N ALA A 18 -7.76 8.64 7.15
CA ALA A 18 -7.82 9.84 7.99
C ALA A 18 -8.86 10.85 7.45
N ALA A 19 -10.09 10.70 7.97
CA ALA A 19 -11.10 11.75 8.18
C ALA A 19 -11.23 12.86 7.10
N ALA A 20 -12.20 12.67 6.21
CA ALA A 20 -12.80 13.78 5.48
C ALA A 20 -13.57 14.70 6.47
N PRO A 21 -13.28 16.01 6.56
CA PRO A 21 -14.19 16.94 7.20
C PRO A 21 -15.44 17.12 6.34
N SER A 22 -16.60 16.89 6.95
CA SER A 22 -17.93 17.12 6.39
C SER A 22 -18.08 18.59 5.97
N ILE A 23 -18.20 18.84 4.67
CA ILE A 23 -18.48 20.17 4.11
C ILE A 23 -20.01 20.36 4.09
N GLN A 24 -20.48 21.35 4.85
CA GLN A 24 -21.88 21.81 4.84
C GLN A 24 -22.26 22.42 3.47
N PRO A 25 -23.53 22.29 3.03
CA PRO A 25 -24.00 22.92 1.81
C PRO A 25 -24.26 24.43 2.01
N PRO A 26 -23.87 25.31 1.06
CA PRO A 26 -24.20 26.72 1.12
C PRO A 26 -25.65 26.99 0.68
N VAL A 27 -26.32 27.86 1.42
CA VAL A 27 -27.66 28.40 1.16
C VAL A 27 -27.69 29.30 -0.08
N PRO A 28 -28.81 29.32 -0.85
CA PRO A 28 -28.97 30.24 -1.98
C PRO A 28 -29.58 31.56 -1.52
N VAL A 29 -28.95 32.70 -1.85
CA VAL A 29 -29.58 34.02 -1.75
C VAL A 29 -29.65 34.62 -3.16
N ASN A 30 -30.87 34.95 -3.55
CA ASN A 30 -31.30 35.36 -4.86
C ASN A 30 -31.47 36.89 -4.96
N THR A 31 -31.22 37.42 -6.16
CA THR A 31 -31.80 38.63 -6.80
C THR A 31 -31.56 40.05 -6.25
N GLY A 32 -30.99 40.89 -7.12
CA GLY A 32 -31.17 42.36 -7.11
C GLY A 32 -30.28 43.09 -8.15
N PRO A 33 -30.85 43.86 -9.11
CA PRO A 33 -30.15 44.29 -10.32
C PRO A 33 -29.50 45.67 -10.20
N SER A 34 -28.41 45.93 -10.92
CA SER A 34 -28.02 47.30 -11.24
C SER A 34 -27.26 47.37 -12.57
N LEU A 35 -27.91 48.05 -13.52
CA LEU A 35 -27.41 48.38 -14.84
C LEU A 35 -26.43 49.56 -14.72
N ALA A 36 -25.16 49.31 -15.01
CA ALA A 36 -24.23 50.38 -15.40
C ALA A 36 -23.34 49.86 -16.52
N ALA A 37 -23.71 50.21 -17.75
CA ALA A 37 -22.92 49.98 -18.94
C ALA A 37 -21.64 50.83 -18.87
N VAL A 38 -20.50 50.17 -18.66
CA VAL A 38 -19.18 50.77 -18.81
C VAL A 38 -18.66 50.44 -20.22
N PRO A 39 -18.25 51.43 -21.04
CA PRO A 39 -17.67 51.15 -22.35
C PRO A 39 -16.26 50.58 -22.16
N LEU A 40 -16.10 49.30 -22.53
CA LEU A 40 -14.80 48.64 -22.63
C LEU A 40 -13.98 49.30 -23.75
N ARG A 41 -12.97 50.08 -23.36
CA ARG A 41 -11.83 50.41 -24.22
C ARG A 41 -11.11 49.11 -24.57
N GLN A 42 -11.31 48.62 -25.79
CA GLN A 42 -10.48 47.56 -26.36
C GLN A 42 -9.08 48.11 -26.58
N ALA A 43 -8.14 47.71 -25.72
CA ALA A 43 -6.72 47.83 -26.02
C ALA A 43 -6.39 46.91 -27.21
N PRO A 44 -5.52 47.31 -28.15
CA PRO A 44 -5.08 46.44 -29.24
C PRO A 44 -4.41 45.21 -28.66
N GLN A 45 -5.05 44.04 -28.81
CA GLN A 45 -4.41 42.77 -28.44
C GLN A 45 -3.24 42.55 -29.40
N ALA A 46 -2.02 42.61 -28.86
CA ALA A 46 -0.85 42.14 -29.57
C ALA A 46 -1.09 40.68 -30.00
N PRO A 47 -0.66 40.28 -31.22
CA PRO A 47 -0.83 38.93 -31.71
C PRO A 47 -0.17 37.96 -30.71
N ARG A 48 -1.01 37.19 -30.02
CA ARG A 48 -0.58 36.13 -29.11
C ARG A 48 0.23 35.15 -29.96
N PRO A 49 1.55 35.02 -29.77
CA PRO A 49 2.33 34.08 -30.55
C PRO A 49 1.72 32.71 -30.34
N ALA A 50 1.42 32.01 -31.44
CA ALA A 50 0.95 30.63 -31.41
C ALA A 50 1.88 29.88 -30.46
N ALA A 51 1.31 29.37 -29.36
CA ALA A 51 2.05 28.65 -28.35
C ALA A 51 2.66 27.41 -29.02
N ALA A 52 3.90 27.55 -29.48
CA ALA A 52 4.66 26.45 -30.04
C ALA A 52 4.71 25.39 -28.94
N LEU A 53 4.19 24.21 -29.26
CA LEU A 53 4.28 23.02 -28.42
C LEU A 53 5.76 22.83 -28.09
N THR A 54 6.16 23.22 -26.89
CA THR A 54 7.53 23.08 -26.45
C THR A 54 7.86 21.59 -26.47
N PRO A 55 8.93 21.16 -27.15
CA PRO A 55 9.31 19.76 -27.19
C PRO A 55 9.51 19.23 -25.77
N LEU A 56 9.04 18.00 -25.54
CA LEU A 56 9.04 17.37 -24.22
C LEU A 56 10.49 17.35 -23.67
N PRO A 57 10.73 17.82 -22.43
CA PRO A 57 12.07 17.89 -21.88
C PRO A 57 12.67 16.49 -21.68
N ASP A 58 13.99 16.39 -21.83
CA ASP A 58 14.75 15.15 -21.67
C ASP A 58 14.63 14.62 -20.22
N VAL A 59 14.05 13.43 -20.08
CA VAL A 59 13.68 12.80 -18.80
C VAL A 59 14.89 12.53 -17.92
N THR A 60 16.05 12.26 -18.53
CA THR A 60 17.29 11.95 -17.82
C THR A 60 17.84 13.13 -17.02
N LYS A 61 17.39 14.35 -17.33
CA LYS A 61 17.82 15.59 -16.67
C LYS A 61 16.82 16.09 -15.62
N ILE A 62 15.69 15.40 -15.46
CA ILE A 62 14.63 15.78 -14.53
C ILE A 62 14.92 15.12 -13.19
N ASN A 63 15.59 15.86 -12.30
CA ASN A 63 15.98 15.42 -10.96
C ASN A 63 15.32 16.24 -9.83
N THR A 64 14.34 17.09 -10.17
CA THR A 64 13.61 17.91 -9.20
C THR A 64 12.12 17.61 -9.29
N TYR A 65 11.49 17.41 -8.13
CA TYR A 65 10.05 17.19 -8.03
C TYR A 65 9.17 18.14 -8.86
N PRO A 66 9.31 19.49 -8.82
CA PRO A 66 8.46 20.39 -9.62
C PRO A 66 8.70 20.27 -11.14
N ALA A 67 9.87 19.81 -11.59
CA ALA A 67 10.09 19.49 -13.00
C ALA A 67 9.44 18.15 -13.37
N ALA A 68 9.52 17.14 -12.50
CA ALA A 68 8.84 15.86 -12.66
C ALA A 68 7.32 16.03 -12.73
N LEU A 69 6.74 16.86 -11.86
CA LEU A 69 5.31 17.21 -11.84
C LEU A 69 4.84 17.77 -13.19
N ARG A 70 5.53 18.81 -13.68
CA ARG A 70 5.21 19.44 -14.98
C ARG A 70 5.32 18.44 -16.12
N TYR A 71 6.35 17.60 -16.10
CA TYR A 71 6.54 16.55 -17.09
C TYR A 71 5.42 15.52 -17.05
N ILE A 72 5.06 15.03 -15.87
CA ILE A 72 4.00 14.04 -15.69
C ILE A 72 2.66 14.58 -16.20
N PHE A 73 2.30 15.82 -15.87
CA PHE A 73 1.09 16.45 -16.41
C PHE A 73 1.14 16.61 -17.94
N ALA A 74 2.28 17.04 -18.49
CA ALA A 74 2.44 17.12 -19.94
C ALA A 74 2.31 15.74 -20.61
N LEU A 75 2.94 14.71 -20.01
CA LEU A 75 2.90 13.33 -20.45
C LEU A 75 1.46 12.79 -20.44
N TYR A 76 0.66 13.13 -19.42
CA TYR A 76 -0.73 12.70 -19.35
C TYR A 76 -1.64 13.36 -20.37
N CYS A 77 -1.50 14.67 -20.55
CA CYS A 77 -2.25 15.37 -21.58
C CYS A 77 -1.92 14.84 -22.98
N GLN A 78 -0.69 14.37 -23.20
CA GLN A 78 -0.20 13.90 -24.49
C GLN A 78 -0.43 12.40 -24.74
N TYR A 79 -0.35 11.56 -23.69
CA TYR A 79 -0.35 10.10 -23.77
C TYR A 79 -1.24 9.45 -22.69
N PRO A 80 -2.57 9.44 -22.88
CA PRO A 80 -3.51 8.90 -21.88
C PRO A 80 -3.33 7.40 -21.60
N HIS A 81 -2.75 6.65 -22.55
CA HIS A 81 -2.46 5.22 -22.37
C HIS A 81 -1.41 4.95 -21.30
N VAL A 82 -0.51 5.91 -21.02
CA VAL A 82 0.46 5.81 -19.93
C VAL A 82 -0.27 5.72 -18.59
N LEU A 83 -1.25 6.59 -18.35
CA LEU A 83 -2.07 6.57 -17.14
C LEU A 83 -2.84 5.26 -17.01
N GLN A 84 -3.44 4.79 -18.12
CA GLN A 84 -4.14 3.49 -18.13
C GLN A 84 -3.20 2.33 -17.77
N ARG A 85 -1.95 2.37 -18.23
CA ARG A 85 -0.95 1.35 -17.89
C ARG A 85 -0.60 1.39 -16.41
N VAL A 86 -0.31 2.57 -15.85
CA VAL A 86 -0.05 2.70 -14.40
C VAL A 86 -1.27 2.25 -13.58
N LYS A 87 -2.49 2.58 -14.02
CA LYS A 87 -3.72 2.08 -13.40
C LYS A 87 -3.78 0.56 -13.42
N SER A 88 -3.44 -0.06 -14.55
CA SER A 88 -3.43 -1.53 -14.66
C SER A 88 -2.44 -2.17 -13.68
N LEU A 89 -1.25 -1.57 -13.48
CA LEU A 89 -0.27 -2.05 -12.51
C LEU A 89 -0.79 -1.96 -11.08
N LYS A 90 -1.42 -0.84 -10.70
CA LYS A 90 -2.09 -0.67 -9.39
C LYS A 90 -3.14 -1.76 -9.17
N THR A 91 -4.06 -1.94 -10.14
CA THR A 91 -5.13 -2.94 -10.01
C THR A 91 -4.61 -4.38 -9.95
N ALA A 92 -3.50 -4.67 -10.65
CA ALA A 92 -2.86 -5.99 -10.60
C ALA A 92 -2.26 -6.27 -9.23
N GLN A 93 -1.57 -5.28 -8.64
CA GLN A 93 -1.05 -5.36 -7.28
C GLN A 93 -2.16 -5.60 -6.25
N GLU A 94 -3.22 -4.77 -6.25
CA GLU A 94 -4.34 -4.91 -5.33
C GLU A 94 -5.00 -6.29 -5.43
N LYS A 95 -5.12 -6.81 -6.65
CA LYS A 95 -5.64 -8.16 -6.88
C LYS A 95 -4.74 -9.22 -6.24
N MET A 96 -3.42 -9.11 -6.43
CA MET A 96 -2.47 -10.04 -5.81
C MET A 96 -2.49 -9.98 -4.29
N GLU A 97 -2.52 -8.77 -3.71
CA GLU A 97 -2.63 -8.58 -2.26
C GLU A 97 -3.91 -9.24 -1.71
N ARG A 98 -5.04 -9.03 -2.39
CA ARG A 98 -6.31 -9.69 -2.07
C ARG A 98 -6.20 -11.22 -2.16
N ASP A 99 -5.56 -11.73 -3.21
CA ASP A 99 -5.37 -13.17 -3.40
C ASP A 99 -4.50 -13.78 -2.31
N TRP A 100 -3.41 -13.11 -1.91
CA TRP A 100 -2.55 -13.54 -0.80
C TRP A 100 -3.29 -13.52 0.53
N TYR A 101 -4.06 -12.46 0.80
CA TYR A 101 -4.90 -12.38 2.00
C TYR A 101 -5.89 -13.55 2.06
N MET A 102 -6.61 -13.82 0.97
CA MET A 102 -7.59 -14.91 0.90
C MET A 102 -6.93 -16.28 1.07
N LYS A 103 -5.76 -16.50 0.45
CA LYS A 103 -4.99 -17.75 0.61
C LYS A 103 -4.55 -17.96 2.05
N ARG A 104 -3.97 -16.94 2.70
CA ARG A 104 -3.60 -16.99 4.11
C ARG A 104 -4.80 -17.27 5.01
N HIS A 105 -5.93 -16.61 4.74
CA HIS A 105 -7.14 -16.80 5.53
C HIS A 105 -7.67 -18.24 5.43
N ARG A 106 -7.70 -18.81 4.21
CA ARG A 106 -8.07 -20.22 4.00
C ARG A 106 -7.13 -21.17 4.73
N LEU A 107 -5.84 -20.88 4.74
CA LEU A 107 -4.85 -21.68 5.44
C LEU A 107 -5.11 -21.70 6.96
N LEU A 108 -5.38 -20.54 7.55
CA LEU A 108 -5.75 -20.44 8.96
C LEU A 108 -7.07 -21.15 9.28
N GLN A 109 -8.04 -21.09 8.37
CA GLN A 109 -9.31 -21.80 8.52
C GLN A 109 -9.11 -23.33 8.48
N LYS A 110 -8.23 -23.83 7.61
CA LYS A 110 -7.83 -25.24 7.57
C LYS A 110 -7.26 -25.67 8.93
N PHE A 111 -6.35 -24.89 9.52
CA PHE A 111 -5.77 -25.20 10.83
C PHE A 111 -6.81 -25.28 11.94
N LYS A 112 -7.71 -24.28 12.01
CA LYS A 112 -8.84 -24.31 12.96
C LYS A 112 -9.70 -25.56 12.82
N SER A 113 -10.05 -25.94 11.59
CA SER A 113 -10.87 -27.14 11.36
C SER A 113 -10.15 -28.44 11.74
N GLN A 114 -8.83 -28.50 11.58
CA GLN A 114 -8.02 -29.64 12.01
C GLN A 114 -7.98 -29.73 13.53
N ASP A 115 -7.82 -28.60 14.23
CA ASP A 115 -7.81 -28.55 15.69
C ASP A 115 -9.16 -28.97 16.28
N GLU A 116 -10.27 -28.51 15.67
CA GLU A 116 -11.63 -28.93 16.03
C GLU A 116 -11.84 -30.44 15.83
N LEU A 117 -11.39 -30.98 14.70
CA LEU A 117 -11.48 -32.41 14.40
C LEU A 117 -10.63 -33.25 15.36
N ASN A 118 -9.41 -32.80 15.68
CA ASN A 118 -8.55 -33.43 16.68
C ASN A 118 -9.16 -33.40 18.08
N ALA A 119 -9.82 -32.30 18.46
CA ALA A 119 -10.52 -32.19 19.72
C ALA A 119 -11.71 -33.18 19.82
N ILE A 120 -12.44 -33.38 18.72
CA ILE A 120 -13.55 -34.35 18.64
C ILE A 120 -13.04 -35.81 18.62
N LEU A 121 -11.90 -36.07 17.99
CA LEU A 121 -11.32 -37.41 17.90
C LEU A 121 -10.65 -37.85 19.21
N LYS A 122 -10.09 -36.92 19.99
CA LYS A 122 -9.35 -37.20 21.23
C LYS A 122 -10.11 -38.09 22.24
N PRO A 123 -11.43 -37.93 22.46
CA PRO A 123 -12.23 -38.86 23.26
C PRO A 123 -12.32 -40.29 22.71
N PHE A 124 -12.28 -40.46 21.39
CA PHE A 124 -12.42 -41.77 20.72
C PHE A 124 -11.09 -42.49 20.52
N THR A 125 -9.98 -41.75 20.43
CA THR A 125 -8.62 -42.32 20.25
C THR A 125 -8.05 -42.99 21.50
N GLY A 126 -8.87 -43.29 22.50
CA GLY A 126 -8.55 -44.16 23.62
C GLY A 126 -7.38 -43.67 24.46
N ALA A 127 -7.66 -43.22 25.68
CA ALA A 127 -6.69 -43.19 26.76
C ALA A 127 -6.21 -44.63 27.10
N ALA A 128 -5.48 -45.26 26.18
CA ALA A 128 -4.82 -46.55 26.27
C ALA A 128 -3.31 -46.38 26.02
N THR A 129 -2.71 -45.38 26.66
CA THR A 129 -1.32 -45.45 27.11
C THR A 129 -1.29 -45.12 28.59
N SER A 130 -1.46 -46.20 29.34
CA SER A 130 -1.11 -46.34 30.73
C SER A 130 0.33 -45.86 30.99
N ASN A 131 0.51 -45.23 32.16
CA ASN A 131 1.75 -45.12 32.94
C ASN A 131 2.77 -44.04 32.55
N ASN A 132 2.77 -42.91 33.29
CA ASN A 132 3.79 -42.71 34.32
C ASN A 132 3.39 -41.58 35.29
N SER A 133 2.60 -41.95 36.30
CA SER A 133 2.55 -41.21 37.55
C SER A 133 3.86 -41.42 38.31
N ASN A 134 4.83 -40.52 38.11
CA ASN A 134 5.82 -40.26 39.16
C ASN A 134 5.54 -38.89 39.77
N ALA A 135 4.61 -38.91 40.72
CA ALA A 135 4.50 -37.90 41.73
C ALA A 135 5.77 -37.95 42.58
N GLN A 136 6.67 -36.98 42.39
CA GLN A 136 7.65 -36.65 43.42
C GLN A 136 7.40 -35.25 43.94
N VAL A 137 6.75 -35.26 45.09
CA VAL A 137 6.70 -34.22 46.12
C VAL A 137 8.12 -33.77 46.48
N THR A 138 8.31 -32.45 46.59
CA THR A 138 9.13 -31.64 47.53
C THR A 138 9.42 -30.33 46.79
N GLY A 139 8.82 -29.18 47.09
CA GLY A 139 8.96 -28.42 48.33
C GLY A 139 9.87 -27.20 48.09
N SER A 140 9.41 -26.00 48.47
CA SER A 140 10.07 -24.67 48.53
C SER A 140 9.50 -23.65 47.52
N LYS A 141 8.65 -22.70 47.90
CA LYS A 141 8.81 -21.54 48.81
C LYS A 141 9.36 -20.31 48.07
N GLU A 142 8.50 -19.28 48.03
CA GLU A 142 8.74 -17.83 47.95
C GLU A 142 9.41 -17.22 46.70
N ARG A 143 8.61 -16.49 45.90
CA ARG A 143 8.64 -15.01 45.85
C ARG A 143 7.65 -14.49 44.79
N SER A 144 6.55 -13.91 45.25
CA SER A 144 5.67 -13.05 44.43
C SER A 144 6.43 -11.79 44.04
N GLY A 145 7.05 -11.82 42.86
CA GLY A 145 7.42 -10.62 42.10
C GLY A 145 6.34 -10.37 41.06
N ILE A 146 5.65 -9.25 41.19
CA ILE A 146 4.68 -8.70 40.24
C ILE A 146 5.36 -8.62 38.86
N ARG A 147 4.95 -9.49 37.93
CA ARG A 147 5.43 -9.49 36.54
C ARG A 147 4.32 -8.99 35.63
N VAL A 148 4.62 -7.81 35.08
CA VAL A 148 4.22 -7.22 33.80
C VAL A 148 3.20 -8.04 33.01
N ASP A 149 2.02 -7.44 32.87
CA ASP A 149 0.94 -7.83 31.96
C ASP A 149 1.35 -7.47 30.51
N PRO A 150 1.64 -8.45 29.63
CA PRO A 150 1.76 -8.20 28.21
C PRO A 150 0.38 -8.43 27.61
N SER A 151 -0.47 -7.41 27.72
CA SER A 151 -1.70 -7.28 26.94
C SER A 151 -1.34 -7.07 25.47
N THR A 152 -0.84 -8.12 24.82
CA THR A 152 -0.86 -8.26 23.37
C THR A 152 -1.48 -9.63 23.11
N PRO A 153 -2.70 -9.70 22.56
CA PRO A 153 -3.28 -10.97 22.15
C PRO A 153 -2.53 -11.48 20.91
N SER A 154 -1.34 -12.04 21.10
CA SER A 154 -0.74 -12.99 20.15
C SER A 154 -1.57 -14.26 20.21
N ASN A 155 -2.71 -14.23 19.53
CA ASN A 155 -3.65 -15.33 19.38
C ASN A 155 -3.12 -16.37 18.37
N VAL A 156 -1.84 -16.74 18.51
CA VAL A 156 -1.15 -17.74 17.68
C VAL A 156 -0.58 -18.90 18.51
N SER A 157 -0.70 -18.83 19.85
CA SER A 157 -0.13 -19.80 20.80
C SER A 157 -0.82 -21.18 20.82
N GLY A 158 -1.51 -21.57 19.76
CA GLY A 158 -2.20 -22.85 19.63
C GLY A 158 -1.84 -23.66 18.38
N LEU A 159 -0.96 -23.15 17.51
CA LEU A 159 -0.57 -23.86 16.30
C LEU A 159 0.43 -24.98 16.61
N THR A 160 0.28 -26.10 15.90
CA THR A 160 1.29 -27.16 15.87
C THR A 160 2.54 -26.66 15.13
N PRO A 161 3.74 -27.21 15.41
CA PRO A 161 4.96 -26.79 14.73
C PRO A 161 4.89 -26.97 13.20
N GLU A 162 4.13 -27.96 12.72
CA GLU A 162 3.89 -28.18 11.29
C GLU A 162 3.06 -27.06 10.66
N GLN A 163 1.99 -26.61 11.35
CA GLN A 163 1.15 -25.50 10.88
C GLN A 163 1.91 -24.17 10.90
N GLU A 164 2.74 -23.94 11.91
CA GLU A 164 3.61 -22.77 11.99
C GLU A 164 4.60 -22.74 10.82
N GLN A 165 5.24 -23.88 10.52
CA GLN A 165 6.14 -24.01 9.38
C GLN A 165 5.42 -23.76 8.04
N GLU A 166 4.24 -24.34 7.83
CA GLU A 166 3.45 -24.13 6.60
C GLU A 166 3.07 -22.63 6.43
N LEU A 167 2.77 -21.93 7.52
CA LEU A 167 2.48 -20.49 7.49
C LEU A 167 3.73 -19.65 7.20
N LEU A 168 4.88 -20.01 7.78
CA LEU A 168 6.16 -19.35 7.50
C LEU A 168 6.58 -19.51 6.04
N ASP A 169 6.42 -20.71 5.48
CA ASP A 169 6.73 -20.98 4.07
C ASP A 169 5.81 -20.18 3.14
N PHE A 170 4.52 -20.07 3.48
CA PHE A 170 3.59 -19.20 2.76
C PHE A 170 4.05 -17.73 2.80
N ASP A 171 4.38 -17.21 3.98
CA ASP A 171 4.78 -15.81 4.15
C ASP A 171 6.09 -15.50 3.40
N LYS A 172 7.06 -16.41 3.44
CA LYS A 172 8.29 -16.30 2.66
C LYS A 172 8.01 -16.23 1.16
N ASN A 173 7.09 -17.06 0.66
CA ASN A 173 6.70 -17.03 -0.75
C ASN A 173 5.99 -15.74 -1.13
N VAL A 174 5.18 -15.17 -0.23
CA VAL A 174 4.54 -13.86 -0.45
C VAL A 174 5.59 -12.75 -0.54
N VAL A 175 6.60 -12.74 0.33
CA VAL A 175 7.69 -11.75 0.28
C VAL A 175 8.44 -11.83 -1.05
N ASN A 176 8.87 -13.04 -1.45
CA ASN A 176 9.56 -13.22 -2.73
C ASN A 176 8.71 -12.78 -3.94
N ALA A 177 7.42 -13.10 -3.93
CA ALA A 177 6.50 -12.69 -4.98
C ALA A 177 6.25 -11.19 -4.97
N PHE A 178 6.25 -10.56 -3.79
CA PHE A 178 6.17 -9.12 -3.63
C PHE A 178 7.39 -8.44 -4.25
N ASP A 179 8.60 -8.90 -3.95
CA ASP A 179 9.83 -8.34 -4.48
C ASP A 179 9.90 -8.46 -6.02
N SER A 180 9.44 -9.60 -6.55
CA SER A 180 9.33 -9.80 -7.99
C SER A 180 8.33 -8.83 -8.64
N LEU A 181 7.14 -8.66 -8.05
CA LEU A 181 6.14 -7.71 -8.54
C LEU A 181 6.69 -6.28 -8.51
N HIS A 182 7.36 -5.94 -7.43
CA HIS A 182 7.97 -4.63 -7.23
C HIS A 182 8.99 -4.33 -8.33
N HIS A 183 9.86 -5.29 -8.64
CA HIS A 183 10.83 -5.15 -9.71
C HIS A 183 10.16 -4.93 -11.07
N GLU A 184 9.11 -5.71 -11.40
CA GLU A 184 8.34 -5.57 -12.64
C GLU A 184 7.66 -4.19 -12.74
N GLN A 185 7.10 -3.69 -11.63
CA GLN A 185 6.51 -2.36 -11.59
C GLN A 185 7.54 -1.27 -11.87
N LEU A 186 8.72 -1.36 -11.24
CA LEU A 186 9.80 -0.39 -11.49
C LEU A 186 10.23 -0.42 -12.96
N GLU A 187 10.43 -1.60 -13.53
CA GLU A 187 10.79 -1.75 -14.94
C GLU A 187 9.76 -1.09 -15.87
N GLU A 188 8.47 -1.32 -15.61
CA GLU A 188 7.40 -0.71 -16.39
C GLU A 188 7.31 0.82 -16.20
N LEU A 189 7.51 1.34 -14.99
CA LEU A 189 7.55 2.80 -14.75
C LEU A 189 8.75 3.45 -15.47
N SER A 190 9.91 2.78 -15.48
CA SER A 190 11.08 3.20 -16.25
C SER A 190 10.79 3.16 -17.76
N ARG A 191 10.12 2.12 -18.25
CA ARG A 191 9.69 1.97 -19.65
C ARG A 191 8.73 3.07 -20.09
N LEU A 192 7.83 3.49 -19.19
CA LEU A 192 6.92 4.62 -19.39
C LEU A 192 7.60 5.99 -19.31
N ARG A 193 8.92 6.01 -19.06
CA ARG A 193 9.74 7.22 -18.92
C ARG A 193 9.19 8.18 -17.86
N ILE A 194 8.75 7.63 -16.73
CA ILE A 194 8.40 8.45 -15.58
C ILE A 194 9.70 8.94 -14.94
N PRO A 195 9.89 10.26 -14.75
CA PRO A 195 11.08 10.81 -14.13
C PRO A 195 11.33 10.19 -12.76
N MET A 196 12.58 10.22 -12.29
CA MET A 196 13.02 9.69 -10.98
C MET A 196 13.06 8.15 -10.87
N PHE A 197 12.46 7.41 -11.80
CA PHE A 197 12.55 5.94 -11.88
C PHE A 197 13.60 5.46 -12.91
N LEU A 198 14.35 6.39 -13.50
CA LEU A 198 15.42 6.09 -14.46
C LEU A 198 16.81 6.02 -13.81
N SER A 199 16.97 6.62 -12.64
CA SER A 199 18.23 6.67 -11.89
C SER A 199 18.14 5.70 -10.72
N THR A 200 19.09 4.77 -10.59
CA THR A 200 19.14 3.80 -9.48
C THR A 200 19.82 4.37 -8.23
N SER A 201 19.87 5.71 -8.06
CA SER A 201 20.55 6.32 -6.92
C SER A 201 19.72 6.14 -5.65
N GLU A 202 20.24 5.42 -4.66
CA GLU A 202 19.44 4.87 -3.55
C GLU A 202 19.22 5.83 -2.37
N ASP A 203 20.12 6.80 -2.14
CA ASP A 203 20.22 7.41 -0.80
C ASP A 203 19.56 8.79 -0.63
N SER A 204 19.36 9.57 -1.71
CA SER A 204 18.81 10.94 -1.59
C SER A 204 17.52 11.19 -2.39
N GLU A 205 17.17 10.28 -3.30
CA GLU A 205 16.01 10.44 -4.20
C GLU A 205 14.73 9.81 -3.64
N ASN A 206 14.80 9.15 -2.48
CA ASN A 206 13.68 8.40 -1.94
C ASN A 206 12.47 9.31 -1.70
N GLU A 207 12.62 10.41 -0.95
CA GLU A 207 11.51 11.32 -0.61
C GLU A 207 10.83 11.97 -1.82
N GLU A 208 11.59 12.37 -2.84
CA GLU A 208 11.00 12.94 -4.05
C GLU A 208 10.27 11.87 -4.89
N ARG A 209 10.80 10.64 -4.96
CA ARG A 209 10.08 9.50 -5.56
C ARG A 209 8.76 9.23 -4.82
N LYS A 210 8.73 9.31 -3.47
CA LYS A 210 7.49 9.17 -2.70
C LYS A 210 6.45 10.18 -3.13
N LYS A 211 6.84 11.45 -3.28
CA LYS A 211 5.94 12.52 -3.71
C LYS A 211 5.43 12.30 -5.13
N VAL A 212 6.28 11.82 -6.03
CA VAL A 212 5.86 11.44 -7.39
C VAL A 212 4.85 10.30 -7.34
N LEU A 213 5.09 9.25 -6.56
CA LEU A 213 4.13 8.14 -6.39
C LEU A 213 2.79 8.60 -5.82
N GLN A 214 2.81 9.46 -4.78
CA GLN A 214 1.59 10.06 -4.23
C GLN A 214 0.81 10.82 -5.30
N LEU A 215 1.49 11.64 -6.11
CA LEU A 215 0.85 12.34 -7.21
C LEU A 215 0.24 11.37 -8.23
N LEU A 216 0.97 10.30 -8.60
CA LEU A 216 0.44 9.29 -9.51
C LEU A 216 -0.83 8.66 -8.93
N GLN A 217 -0.84 8.37 -7.62
CA GLN A 217 -2.02 7.85 -6.91
C GLN A 217 -3.19 8.83 -6.96
N ASP A 218 -2.97 10.10 -6.62
CA ASP A 218 -4.01 11.15 -6.61
C ASP A 218 -4.63 11.32 -8.01
N LEU A 219 -3.82 11.18 -9.06
CA LEU A 219 -4.27 11.30 -10.45
C LEU A 219 -5.00 10.06 -10.97
N LEU A 220 -4.69 8.88 -10.42
CA LEU A 220 -5.34 7.62 -10.79
C LEU A 220 -6.74 7.48 -10.17
N GLY A 221 -6.99 8.23 -9.08
CA GLY A 221 -8.19 8.12 -8.27
C GLY A 221 -8.32 6.75 -7.59
N ASP A 222 -9.37 6.64 -6.76
CA ASP A 222 -9.90 5.36 -6.30
C ASP A 222 -10.97 4.84 -7.27
#